data_AF-A0A2E0BHU0-F1
#
_entry.id   AF-A0A2E0BHU0-F1
#
_cell.length_a   1.000
_cell.length_b   1.000
_cell.length_c   1.000
_cell.angle_alpha   90.00
_cell.angle_beta   90.00
_cell.angle_gamma   90.00
#
_symmetry.space_group_name_H-M   'P 1'
#
loop_
_entity.id
_entity.type
_entity.pdbx_description
1 polymer ?
#
loop_
_entity_poly.entity_id
_entity_poly.type
_entity_poly.pdbx_seq_one_letter_code
_entity_poly.pdbx_strand_id
1 'polypeptide(L)'
;MTDQQPKTTLRDSLGPNNTVESNIPEDVTWIDDAFYIKHTRFGLFTSILKEPLGAHFLTGATEDGVTEMTRWHLKCLQDGTLHQYSRVVNSGVVSGKL
;
A
#
# COMPACT_ATOMS: atom_id res chain seq x y z
N MET A 1 30.44 6.39 10.99
CA MET A 1 29.39 5.54 11.57
C MET A 1 28.21 5.61 10.63
N THR A 2 28.11 4.69 9.68
CA THR A 2 26.97 4.61 8.76
C THR A 2 25.82 3.98 9.52
N ASP A 3 24.89 4.80 9.94
CA ASP A 3 23.65 4.39 10.59
C ASP A 3 22.83 3.60 9.55
N GLN A 4 22.97 2.28 9.53
CA GLN A 4 22.17 1.44 8.64
C GLN A 4 20.77 1.34 9.23
N GLN A 5 19.92 2.28 8.84
CA GLN A 5 18.50 2.22 9.16
C GLN A 5 17.93 0.87 8.68
N PRO A 6 17.13 0.17 9.50
CA PRO A 6 16.60 -1.13 9.13
C PRO A 6 15.74 -1.03 7.87
N LYS A 7 15.85 -2.04 7.01
CA LYS A 7 15.06 -2.12 5.76
C LYS A 7 13.57 -2.08 6.09
N THR A 8 12.88 -1.05 5.62
CA THR A 8 11.43 -0.92 5.77
C THR A 8 10.74 -2.12 5.12
N THR A 9 9.80 -2.73 5.84
CA THR A 9 9.05 -3.88 5.39
C THR A 9 7.65 -3.50 4.94
N LEU A 10 6.98 -4.42 4.25
CA LEU A 10 5.59 -4.23 3.84
C LEU A 10 4.66 -4.04 5.05
N ARG A 11 4.93 -4.73 6.17
CA ARG A 11 4.17 -4.58 7.42
C ARG A 11 4.22 -3.16 7.97
N ASP A 12 5.39 -2.51 7.87
CA ASP A 12 5.55 -1.13 8.33
C ASP A 12 4.73 -0.14 7.49
N SER A 13 4.46 -0.48 6.21
CA SER A 13 3.65 0.34 5.31
C SER A 13 2.14 0.14 5.48
N LEU A 14 1.70 -1.07 5.87
CA LEU A 14 0.27 -1.39 6.04
C LEU A 14 -0.29 -0.92 7.39
N GLY A 15 0.57 -0.59 8.34
CA GLY A 15 0.17 -0.18 9.68
C GLY A 15 -0.43 -1.32 10.52
N PRO A 16 -0.77 -1.06 11.80
CA PRO A 16 -1.20 -2.10 12.73
C PRO A 16 -2.62 -2.63 12.48
N ASN A 17 -3.50 -1.83 11.87
CA ASN A 17 -4.92 -2.16 11.67
C ASN A 17 -5.31 -2.04 10.20
N ASN A 18 -4.65 -2.82 9.33
CA ASN A 18 -4.95 -2.78 7.92
C ASN A 18 -6.31 -3.44 7.60
N THR A 19 -7.02 -2.89 6.62
CA THR A 19 -8.22 -3.53 6.05
C THR A 19 -7.81 -4.59 5.05
N VAL A 20 -8.35 -5.80 5.19
CA VAL A 20 -8.07 -6.94 4.32
C VAL A 20 -9.37 -7.48 3.74
N GLU A 21 -9.45 -7.58 2.42
CA GLU A 21 -10.58 -8.17 1.71
C GLU A 21 -10.43 -9.68 1.62
N SER A 22 -11.36 -10.41 2.24
CA SER A 22 -11.38 -11.88 2.20
C SER A 22 -11.97 -12.45 0.91
N ASN A 23 -12.72 -11.66 0.13
CA ASN A 23 -13.39 -12.10 -1.08
C ASN A 23 -12.94 -11.22 -2.26
N ILE A 24 -11.94 -11.71 -2.99
CA ILE A 24 -11.39 -11.06 -4.18
C ILE A 24 -12.08 -11.71 -5.40
N PRO A 25 -12.69 -10.91 -6.29
CA PRO A 25 -13.27 -11.43 -7.52
C PRO A 25 -12.22 -12.15 -8.38
N GLU A 26 -12.58 -13.24 -9.06
CA GLU A 26 -11.63 -14.00 -9.89
C GLU A 26 -11.27 -13.28 -11.21
N ASP A 27 -12.06 -12.29 -11.62
CA ASP A 27 -11.92 -11.52 -12.85
C ASP A 27 -11.01 -10.29 -12.72
N VAL A 28 -10.30 -10.14 -11.59
CA VAL A 28 -9.38 -9.02 -11.38
C VAL A 28 -8.12 -9.15 -12.23
N THR A 29 -7.68 -8.02 -12.78
CA THR A 29 -6.40 -7.94 -13.50
C THR A 29 -5.27 -7.71 -12.51
N TRP A 30 -4.45 -8.74 -12.28
CA TRP A 30 -3.25 -8.63 -11.46
C TRP A 30 -2.15 -7.89 -12.22
N ILE A 31 -1.75 -6.75 -11.67
CA ILE A 31 -0.65 -5.93 -12.14
C ILE A 31 0.63 -6.46 -11.52
N ASP A 32 1.60 -6.81 -12.38
CA ASP A 32 2.92 -7.34 -12.01
C ASP A 32 2.87 -8.55 -11.06
N ASP A 33 1.78 -9.32 -11.11
CA ASP A 33 1.45 -10.40 -10.17
C ASP A 33 1.46 -10.01 -8.68
N ALA A 34 1.35 -8.71 -8.38
CA ALA A 34 1.57 -8.18 -7.04
C ALA A 34 0.32 -7.50 -6.45
N PHE A 35 -0.47 -6.79 -7.26
CA PHE A 35 -1.64 -6.05 -6.79
C PHE A 35 -2.65 -5.84 -7.93
N TYR A 36 -3.88 -5.45 -7.60
CA TYR A 36 -4.87 -4.97 -8.57
C TYR A 36 -5.47 -3.64 -8.09
N ILE A 37 -6.16 -2.93 -8.99
CA ILE A 37 -6.86 -1.69 -8.64
C ILE A 37 -8.35 -1.95 -8.50
N LYS A 38 -8.91 -1.50 -7.38
CA LYS A 38 -10.34 -1.49 -7.10
C LYS A 38 -10.88 -0.07 -7.20
N HIS A 39 -11.92 0.11 -8.01
CA HIS A 39 -12.68 1.34 -8.06
C HIS A 39 -13.74 1.34 -6.95
N THR A 40 -13.72 2.37 -6.11
CA THR A 40 -14.64 2.52 -4.98
C THR A 40 -15.85 3.36 -5.38
N ARG A 41 -16.94 3.25 -4.60
CA ARG A 41 -18.21 3.96 -4.85
C ARG A 41 -18.08 5.49 -4.96
N PHE A 42 -17.06 6.08 -4.33
CA PHE A 42 -16.86 7.53 -4.28
C PHE A 42 -15.91 8.07 -5.36
N GLY A 43 -15.60 7.27 -6.39
CA GLY A 43 -14.71 7.70 -7.47
C GLY A 43 -13.22 7.66 -7.11
N LEU A 44 -12.87 6.99 -6.01
CA LEU A 44 -11.47 6.76 -5.62
C LEU A 44 -11.01 5.37 -6.07
N PHE A 45 -9.72 5.26 -6.30
CA PHE A 45 -9.05 4.03 -6.68
C PHE A 45 -8.20 3.56 -5.52
N THR A 46 -8.29 2.28 -5.20
CA THR A 46 -7.48 1.66 -4.14
C THR A 46 -6.73 0.47 -4.71
N SER A 47 -5.43 0.41 -4.44
CA SER A 47 -4.61 -0.77 -4.75
C SER A 47 -4.77 -1.81 -3.65
N ILE A 48 -4.98 -3.06 -4.06
CA ILE A 48 -5.16 -4.21 -3.18
C ILE A 48 -4.09 -5.23 -3.51
N LEU A 49 -3.31 -5.62 -2.50
CA LEU A 49 -2.17 -6.51 -2.65
C LEU A 49 -2.61 -7.98 -2.77
N LYS A 50 -1.84 -8.75 -3.54
CA LYS A 50 -1.91 -10.20 -3.61
C LYS A 50 -1.28 -10.85 -2.38
N GLU A 51 -0.24 -10.22 -1.84
CA GLU A 51 0.48 -10.65 -0.65
C GLU A 51 0.81 -9.46 0.25
N PRO A 52 0.28 -9.39 1.49
CA PRO A 52 -0.76 -10.26 2.06
C PRO A 52 -2.09 -10.12 1.30
N LEU A 53 -2.75 -11.25 1.03
CA LEU A 53 -3.92 -11.33 0.16
C LEU A 53 -5.05 -10.41 0.62
N GLY A 54 -5.45 -9.49 -0.25
CA GLY A 54 -6.58 -8.61 -0.01
C GLY A 54 -6.25 -7.36 0.80
N ALA A 55 -4.98 -7.14 1.17
CA ALA A 55 -4.60 -5.96 1.94
C ALA A 55 -4.77 -4.69 1.11
N HIS A 56 -5.55 -3.75 1.64
CA HIS A 56 -5.61 -2.39 1.10
C HIS A 56 -4.26 -1.71 1.30
N PHE A 57 -3.78 -1.01 0.28
CA PHE A 57 -2.46 -0.44 0.29
C PHE A 57 -2.47 1.08 0.08
N LEU A 58 -2.57 1.55 -1.17
CA LEU A 58 -2.63 2.98 -1.50
C LEU A 58 -3.98 3.33 -2.11
N THR A 59 -4.54 4.46 -1.69
CA THR A 59 -5.78 5.03 -2.25
C THR A 59 -5.50 6.40 -2.85
N GLY A 60 -6.07 6.69 -4.02
CA GLY A 60 -5.88 7.94 -4.74
C GLY A 60 -7.07 8.30 -5.63
N ALA A 61 -6.99 9.49 -6.24
CA ALA A 61 -8.06 10.04 -7.07
C ALA A 61 -8.06 9.51 -8.51
N THR A 62 -6.95 8.96 -8.99
CA THR A 62 -6.80 8.45 -10.36
C THR A 62 -6.21 7.05 -10.35
N GLU A 63 -6.67 6.20 -11.27
CA GLU A 63 -6.19 4.82 -11.43
C GLU A 63 -4.70 4.77 -11.76
N ASP A 64 -4.26 5.58 -12.73
CA ASP A 64 -2.87 5.64 -13.16
C ASP A 64 -1.95 6.09 -12.02
N GLY A 65 -2.37 7.11 -11.28
CA GLY A 65 -1.61 7.64 -10.15
C GLY A 65 -1.44 6.60 -9.04
N VAL A 66 -2.48 5.84 -8.73
CA VAL A 66 -2.40 4.75 -7.75
C VAL A 66 -1.51 3.62 -8.27
N THR A 67 -1.64 3.25 -9.55
CA THR A 67 -0.83 2.19 -10.16
C THR A 67 0.66 2.51 -10.14
N GLU A 68 1.03 3.73 -10.57
CA GLU A 68 2.43 4.18 -10.60
C GLU A 68 3.01 4.28 -9.19
N MET A 69 2.27 4.88 -8.25
CA MET A 69 2.72 5.02 -6.87
C MET A 69 2.87 3.67 -6.16
N THR A 70 1.95 2.73 -6.40
CA THR A 70 2.03 1.38 -5.83
C THR A 70 3.24 0.62 -6.38
N ARG A 71 3.48 0.66 -7.70
CA ARG A 71 4.69 0.08 -8.31
C ARG A 71 5.97 0.66 -7.71
N TRP A 72 6.06 1.98 -7.67
CA TRP A 72 7.22 2.68 -7.13
C TRP A 72 7.48 2.31 -5.67
N HIS A 73 6.44 2.31 -4.83
CA HIS A 73 6.57 1.99 -3.41
C HIS A 73 7.00 0.55 -3.18
N LEU A 74 6.39 -0.41 -3.87
CA LEU A 74 6.76 -1.83 -3.77
C LEU A 74 8.20 -2.07 -4.22
N LYS A 75 8.63 -1.38 -5.28
CA LYS A 75 10.04 -1.43 -5.72
C LYS A 75 10.98 -0.86 -4.66
N CYS A 76 10.66 0.30 -4.07
CA CYS A 76 11.47 0.87 -2.99
C CYS A 76 11.53 -0.03 -1.74
N LEU A 77 10.49 -0.81 -1.46
CA LEU A 77 10.52 -1.84 -0.40
C LEU A 77 11.44 -3.01 -0.75
N GLN A 78 11.43 -3.47 -2.01
CA GLN A 78 12.33 -4.53 -2.48
C GLN A 78 13.80 -4.07 -2.44
N ASP A 79 14.07 -2.86 -2.92
CA ASP A 79 15.42 -2.27 -2.98
C ASP A 79 15.90 -1.78 -1.60
N GLY A 80 14.97 -1.60 -0.64
CA GLY A 80 15.29 -1.05 0.69
C GLY A 80 15.60 0.45 0.69
N THR A 81 15.17 1.18 -0.35
CA THR A 81 15.46 2.61 -0.57
C THR A 81 14.34 3.55 -0.13
N LEU A 82 13.21 3.02 0.35
CA LEU A 82 12.02 3.81 0.70
C LEU A 82 12.30 4.95 1.69
N HIS A 83 13.20 4.73 2.66
CA HIS A 83 13.61 5.71 3.67
C HIS A 83 14.33 6.93 3.07
N GLN A 84 14.85 6.85 1.84
CA GLN A 84 15.54 7.95 1.16
C GLN A 84 14.54 8.96 0.56
N TYR A 85 13.32 8.50 0.28
CA TYR A 85 12.30 9.29 -0.42
C TYR A 85 11.07 9.59 0.43
N SER A 86 10.90 8.90 1.55
CA SER A 86 9.75 9.06 2.43
C SER A 86 10.18 9.17 3.88
N ARG A 87 9.36 9.86 4.68
CA ARG A 87 9.51 9.96 6.12
C ARG A 87 8.13 9.98 6.78
N VAL A 88 8.03 9.38 7.95
CA VAL A 88 6.83 9.52 8.79
C VAL A 88 6.91 10.87 9.48
N VAL A 89 5.97 11.78 9.17
CA VAL A 89 5.92 13.12 9.78
C VAL A 89 5.10 13.11 11.07
N ASN A 90 4.10 12.24 11.17
CA ASN A 90 3.26 12.08 12.36
C ASN A 90 2.66 10.67 12.41
N SER A 91 2.34 10.19 13.61
CA SER A 91 1.60 8.95 13.86
C SER A 91 0.31 9.26 14.63
N GLY A 92 -0.78 9.52 13.90
CA GLY A 92 -2.09 9.79 14.49
C GLY A 92 -2.90 8.51 14.69
N VAL A 93 -3.29 8.21 15.94
CA VAL A 93 -4.22 7.13 16.28
C VAL A 93 -5.56 7.74 16.68
N VAL A 94 -6.63 7.44 15.94
CA VAL A 94 -7.98 7.87 16.30
C VAL A 94 -8.67 6.72 17.03
N SER A 95 -8.82 6.85 18.34
CA SER A 95 -9.57 5.92 19.17
C SER A 95 -10.87 6.60 19.60
N GLY A 96 -11.97 6.28 18.92
CA GLY A 96 -13.28 6.88 19.19
C GLY A 96 -14.30 6.50 18.12
N LYS A 97 -15.43 5.94 18.54
CA LYS A 97 -16.59 5.65 17.69
C LYS A 97 -17.14 6.98 17.15
N LEU A 98 -17.14 7.14 15.83
CA LEU A 98 -17.95 8.14 15.12
C LEU A 98 -19.43 7.73 15.15
#